data_AF-A0A4V1XZN3-F1
#
_entry.id   AF-A0A4V1XZN3-F1
#
_cell.length_a   1.000
_cell.length_b   1.000
_cell.length_c   1.000
_cell.angle_alpha   90.00
_cell.angle_beta   90.00
_cell.angle_gamma   90.00
#
_symmetry.space_group_name_H-M   'P 1'
#
loop_
_entity.id
_entity.type
_entity.pdbx_description
1 polymer ?
#
loop_
_entity_poly.entity_id
_entity_poly.type
_entity_poly.pdbx_seq_one_letter_code
_entity_poly.pdbx_strand_id
1 'polypeptide(L)' 'MKLSLLANLFALRAGKVSAHGGVYFYVVDGVTFNGYRWFKPPEGQRDLIQRCWCYLPLEYPLPPNVTCNYNGEVLPDS' A
#
# COMPACT_ATOMS: atom_id res chain seq x y z
N MET A 1 9.85 11.35 -39.54
CA MET A 1 10.58 10.15 -39.06
C MET A 1 11.32 10.33 -37.72
N LYS A 2 11.28 11.49 -37.05
CA LYS A 2 12.03 11.70 -35.78
C LYS A 2 11.17 11.66 -34.49
N LEU A 3 9.86 11.95 -34.57
CA LEU A 3 8.97 11.89 -33.38
C LEU A 3 8.53 10.47 -32.99
N SER A 4 8.28 9.57 -33.95
CA SER A 4 7.76 8.23 -33.61
C SER A 4 8.79 7.33 -32.92
N LEU A 5 10.09 7.57 -33.17
CA LEU A 5 11.17 6.82 -32.51
C LEU A 5 11.25 7.16 -31.01
N LEU A 6 11.03 8.43 -30.65
CA LEU A 6 11.03 8.90 -29.27
C LEU A 6 9.81 8.37 -28.50
N ALA A 7 8.64 8.37 -29.12
CA ALA A 7 7.41 7.85 -28.50
C ALA A 7 7.52 6.35 -28.14
N ASN A 8 8.14 5.54 -29.01
CA ASN A 8 8.35 4.11 -28.74
C ASN A 8 9.34 3.85 -27.59
N LEU A 9 10.36 4.70 -27.40
CA LEU A 9 11.30 4.57 -26.28
C LEU A 9 10.64 4.82 -24.90
N PHE A 10 9.69 5.76 -24.82
CA PHE A 10 8.93 6.01 -23.59
C PHE A 10 7.96 4.87 -23.27
N ALA A 11 7.31 4.28 -24.27
CA ALA A 11 6.43 3.12 -24.09
C ALA A 11 7.18 1.89 -23.54
N LEU A 12 8.43 1.66 -23.98
CA LEU A 12 9.29 0.57 -23.49
C LEU A 12 9.72 0.73 -22.02
N ARG A 13 9.68 1.94 -21.46
CA ARG A 13 9.96 2.18 -20.03
C ARG A 13 8.73 2.07 -19.13
N ALA A 14 7.53 2.02 -19.69
CA ALA A 14 6.29 1.85 -18.94
C ALA A 14 6.12 0.44 -18.31
N GLY A 15 6.91 -0.55 -18.75
CA GLY A 15 6.80 -1.94 -18.28
C GLY A 15 7.43 -2.24 -16.91
N LYS A 16 8.13 -1.29 -16.27
CA LYS A 16 8.76 -1.49 -14.95
C LYS A 16 8.23 -0.49 -13.94
N VAL A 17 6.95 -0.62 -13.59
CA VAL A 17 6.39 0.10 -12.44
C VAL A 17 6.78 -0.67 -11.17
N SER A 18 7.95 -0.39 -10.61
CA SER A 18 8.33 -0.87 -9.27
C SER A 18 7.75 0.07 -8.22
N ALA A 19 6.42 0.14 -8.15
CA ALA A 19 5.72 0.89 -7.12
C ALA A 19 5.13 -0.11 -6.14
N HIS A 20 5.79 -0.27 -5.00
CA HIS A 20 5.23 -1.02 -3.88
C HIS A 20 4.63 -0.04 -2.88
N GLY A 21 3.45 -0.37 -2.38
CA GLY A 21 2.73 0.50 -1.47
C GLY A 21 1.43 -0.13 -1.02
N GLY A 22 0.68 0.66 -0.27
CA GLY A 22 -0.62 0.28 0.25
C GLY A 22 -1.35 1.54 0.73
N VAL A 23 -2.44 1.34 1.44
CA VAL A 23 -3.28 2.46 1.90
C VAL A 23 -2.65 3.14 3.11
N TYR A 24 -2.55 4.48 3.07
CA TYR A 24 -1.95 5.30 4.13
C TYR A 24 -2.95 6.16 4.90
N PHE A 25 -4.12 6.41 4.33
CA PHE A 25 -5.21 7.15 4.97
C PHE A 25 -6.51 6.88 4.23
N TYR A 26 -7.61 7.20 4.88
CA TYR A 26 -8.95 7.16 4.33
C TYR A 26 -9.57 8.54 4.47
N VAL A 27 -10.46 8.89 3.54
CA VAL A 27 -11.37 10.03 3.71
C VAL A 27 -12.78 9.45 3.69
N VAL A 28 -13.47 9.51 4.83
CA VAL A 28 -14.84 8.99 4.99
C VAL A 28 -15.70 10.16 5.45
N ASP A 29 -16.74 10.48 4.68
CA ASP A 29 -17.64 11.62 4.92
C ASP A 29 -16.89 12.96 5.13
N GLY A 30 -15.82 13.17 4.38
CA GLY A 30 -14.97 14.37 4.48
C GLY A 30 -13.98 14.37 5.65
N VAL A 31 -14.02 13.37 6.54
CA VAL A 31 -13.09 13.22 7.66
C VAL A 31 -11.90 12.37 7.24
N THR A 32 -10.69 12.84 7.52
CA THR A 32 -9.46 12.09 7.24
C THR A 32 -9.09 11.20 8.42
N PHE A 33 -8.94 9.90 8.16
CA PHE A 33 -8.47 8.90 9.10
C PHE A 33 -7.07 8.46 8.69
N ASN A 34 -6.08 8.66 9.56
CA ASN A 34 -4.74 8.15 9.30
C ASN A 34 -4.75 6.62 9.27
N GLY A 35 -3.94 6.05 8.38
CA GLY A 35 -3.73 4.62 8.26
C GLY A 35 -2.48 4.15 9.02
N TYR A 36 -2.33 2.84 9.07
CA TYR A 36 -1.16 2.18 9.64
C TYR A 36 0.07 2.42 8.77
N ARG A 37 1.20 2.73 9.43
CA ARG A 37 2.52 2.93 8.82
C ARG A 37 3.41 1.74 9.16
N TRP A 38 3.54 0.81 8.23
CA TRP A 38 4.31 -0.43 8.36
C TRP A 38 5.79 -0.24 8.76
N PHE A 39 6.38 0.90 8.40
CA PHE A 39 7.79 1.23 8.70
C PHE A 39 7.99 1.95 10.04
N LYS A 40 6.91 2.15 10.81
CA LYS A 40 6.95 2.75 12.15
C LYS A 40 6.62 1.68 13.19
N PRO A 41 7.19 1.79 14.40
CA PRO A 41 6.83 0.90 15.50
C PRO A 41 5.31 0.87 15.73
N PRO A 42 4.69 -0.29 15.96
CA PRO A 42 3.25 -0.40 16.18
C PRO A 42 2.80 0.26 17.48
N GLU A 43 3.65 0.31 18.52
CA GLU A 43 3.31 0.82 19.86
C GLU A 43 3.02 2.33 19.86
N GLY A 44 3.51 3.06 18.86
CA GLY A 44 3.26 4.49 18.68
C GLY A 44 2.04 4.80 17.82
N GLN A 45 1.31 3.78 17.37
CA GLN A 45 0.18 3.90 16.44
C GLN A 45 -1.09 3.38 17.13
N ARG A 46 -2.09 4.25 17.24
CA ARG A 46 -3.36 3.99 17.95
C ARG A 46 -4.50 4.70 17.24
N ASP A 47 -5.74 4.36 17.60
CA ASP A 47 -6.96 5.00 17.08
C ASP A 47 -7.06 4.91 15.55
N LEU A 48 -6.57 3.81 14.98
CA LEU A 48 -6.55 3.59 13.54
C LEU A 48 -7.73 2.72 13.11
N ILE A 49 -8.42 3.16 12.07
CA ILE A 49 -9.47 2.34 11.43
C ILE A 49 -8.90 1.24 10.51
N GLN A 50 -7.58 1.26 10.27
CA GLN A 50 -6.87 0.31 9.40
C GLN A 50 -6.15 -0.75 10.22
N ARG A 51 -6.24 -2.01 9.80
CA ARG A 51 -5.44 -3.11 10.36
C ARG A 51 -3.98 -3.05 9.91
N CYS A 52 -3.10 -3.68 10.67
CA CYS A 52 -1.67 -3.78 10.35
C CYS A 52 -1.43 -4.42 8.97
N TRP A 53 -0.43 -3.93 8.24
CA TRP A 53 -0.05 -4.42 6.90
C TRP A 53 1.44 -4.17 6.63
N CYS A 54 2.02 -4.80 5.60
CA CYS A 54 3.40 -4.52 5.16
C CYS A 54 3.48 -4.27 3.65
N TYR A 55 4.55 -3.60 3.21
CA TYR A 55 4.71 -3.16 1.81
C TYR A 55 5.02 -4.29 0.82
N LEU A 56 5.44 -5.46 1.32
CA LEU A 56 5.79 -6.60 0.49
C LEU A 56 4.53 -7.23 -0.11
N PRO A 57 4.58 -7.68 -1.37
CA PRO A 57 3.42 -8.26 -2.02
C PRO A 57 3.12 -9.66 -1.46
N LEU A 58 1.85 -10.05 -1.56
CA LEU A 58 1.46 -11.44 -1.42
C LEU A 58 1.83 -12.18 -2.71
N GLU A 59 2.67 -13.20 -2.62
CA GLU A 59 3.28 -13.85 -3.80
C GLU A 59 2.42 -14.95 -4.44
N TYR A 60 1.32 -15.34 -3.80
CA TYR A 60 0.42 -16.40 -4.27
C TYR A 60 -1.05 -16.02 -3.95
N PRO A 61 -2.05 -16.66 -4.57
CA PRO A 61 -3.42 -16.14 -4.55
C PRO A 61 -4.19 -16.41 -3.25
N LEU A 62 -3.75 -17.37 -2.43
CA LEU A 62 -4.46 -17.79 -1.21
C LEU A 62 -3.54 -17.94 0.02
N PRO A 63 -2.72 -16.93 0.36
CA PRO A 63 -1.96 -16.96 1.60
C PRO A 63 -2.89 -16.82 2.79
N PRO A 64 -2.50 -17.35 3.97
CA PRO A 64 -3.30 -17.25 5.20
C PRO A 64 -3.68 -15.82 5.58
N ASN A 65 -2.89 -14.84 5.14
CA ASN A 65 -3.07 -13.41 5.41
C ASN A 65 -3.68 -12.63 4.23
N VAL A 66 -4.31 -13.30 3.25
CA VAL A 66 -4.93 -12.66 2.07
C VAL A 66 -6.04 -11.66 2.44
N THR A 67 -6.69 -11.84 3.58
CA THR A 67 -7.80 -11.00 4.05
C THR A 67 -7.35 -9.61 4.51
N CYS A 68 -6.23 -9.52 5.23
CA CYS A 68 -5.79 -8.30 5.90
C CYS A 68 -4.27 -8.06 5.87
N ASN A 69 -3.54 -8.70 4.94
CA ASN A 69 -2.06 -8.63 4.85
C ASN A 69 -1.37 -9.08 6.15
N TYR A 70 -0.04 -8.92 6.25
CA TYR A 70 0.83 -9.42 7.31
C TYR A 70 0.32 -9.11 8.72
N ASN A 71 0.03 -10.17 9.48
CA ASN A 71 -0.58 -10.23 10.81
C ASN A 71 -2.00 -9.64 10.94
N GLY A 72 -2.37 -8.60 10.18
CA GLY A 72 -3.74 -8.11 10.08
C GLY A 72 -4.39 -7.77 11.43
N GLU A 73 -3.57 -7.49 12.45
CA GLU A 73 -4.02 -7.18 13.81
C GLU A 73 -4.66 -5.80 13.87
N VAL A 74 -5.55 -5.64 14.83
CA VAL A 74 -6.11 -4.34 15.22
C VAL A 74 -5.18 -3.73 16.26
N LEU A 75 -4.80 -2.47 16.06
CA LEU A 75 -4.02 -1.75 17.05
C LEU A 75 -4.93 -1.23 18.17
N PRO A 76 -4.39 -1.02 19.39
CA PRO A 76 -5.20 -0.56 20.50
C PRO A 76 -5.89 0.77 20.21
N ASP A 77 -7.14 0.87 20.67
CA ASP A 77 -7.85 2.13 20.83
C ASP A 77 -7.31 2.86 22.08
N SER A 78 -7.40 4.19 22.10
CA SER A 78 -7.01 5.04 23.24
C SER A 78 -7.88 4.86 24.47
#